data_AF-A0A3C1SG57-F1
#
_entry.id   AF-A0A3C1SG57-F1
#
_cell.length_a   1.000
_cell.length_b   1.000
_cell.length_c   1.000
_cell.angle_alpha   90.00
_cell.angle_beta   90.00
_cell.angle_gamma   90.00
#
_symmetry.space_group_name_H-M   'P 1'
#
loop_
_entity.id
_entity.type
_entity.pdbx_description
1 polymer ?
#
loop_
_entity_poly.entity_id
_entity_poly.type
_entity_poly.pdbx_seq_one_letter_code
_entity_poly.pdbx_strand_id
1 'polypeptide(L)'
;MEKAAEFQPDLILMDLFMPGTDGFAAAQQIRAVSPPIRTVIIAVSAGAYEEHILKSREAGCDDFIPKPVAINQLWTKMRTYLGLEWIYQKAAESVETEKLIIPPCPEDLESLMNSAKMGDVQSIRDKAEALKQKDKQFAPFAEELIQLAKEFQMSKIRAFLKA
;
A
#
# COMPACT_ATOMS: atom_id res chain seq x y z
N MET A 1 -25.13 20.13 2.12
CA MET A 1 -26.45 19.52 2.38
C MET A 1 -27.26 19.42 1.10
N GLU A 2 -27.60 20.54 0.48
CA GLU A 2 -28.30 20.60 -0.81
C GLU A 2 -27.60 19.77 -1.90
N LYS A 3 -26.26 19.86 -1.99
CA LYS A 3 -25.45 19.05 -2.92
C LYS A 3 -25.53 17.54 -2.70
N ALA A 4 -25.75 17.06 -1.47
CA ALA A 4 -25.84 15.61 -1.23
C ALA A 4 -27.19 15.06 -1.72
N ALA A 5 -28.27 15.83 -1.57
CA ALA A 5 -29.58 15.48 -2.09
C ALA A 5 -29.65 15.60 -3.62
N GLU A 6 -28.95 16.57 -4.20
CA GLU A 6 -28.86 16.78 -5.65
C GLU A 6 -27.98 15.73 -6.33
N PHE A 7 -26.78 15.47 -5.80
CA PHE A 7 -25.81 14.56 -6.41
C PHE A 7 -26.06 13.08 -6.09
N GLN A 8 -26.75 12.78 -4.97
CA GLN A 8 -27.01 11.42 -4.47
C GLN A 8 -25.77 10.51 -4.52
N PRO A 9 -24.66 10.89 -3.85
CA PRO A 9 -23.44 10.10 -3.90
C PRO A 9 -23.64 8.72 -3.29
N ASP A 10 -22.91 7.73 -3.78
CA ASP A 10 -22.86 6.40 -3.17
C ASP A 10 -22.14 6.43 -1.81
N LEU A 11 -21.16 7.32 -1.65
CA LEU A 11 -20.34 7.46 -0.45
C LEU A 11 -20.02 8.93 -0.14
N ILE A 12 -20.11 9.29 1.14
CA ILE A 12 -19.65 10.56 1.71
C ILE A 12 -18.55 10.26 2.74
N LEU A 13 -17.41 10.93 2.59
CA LEU A 13 -16.40 11.06 3.65
C LEU A 13 -16.71 12.32 4.45
N MET A 14 -17.18 12.16 5.68
CA MET A 14 -17.64 13.26 6.54
C MET A 14 -16.55 13.64 7.53
N ASP A 15 -15.97 14.84 7.42
CA ASP A 15 -15.07 15.35 8.46
C ASP A 15 -15.86 15.77 9.69
N LEU A 16 -15.53 15.23 10.87
CA LEU A 16 -16.23 15.54 12.12
C LEU A 16 -15.78 16.88 12.73
N PHE A 17 -14.56 17.32 12.45
CA PHE A 17 -13.98 18.53 13.04
C PHE A 17 -13.73 19.58 11.94
N MET A 18 -14.81 20.21 11.47
CA MET A 18 -14.75 21.33 10.54
C MET A 18 -14.95 22.66 11.28
N PRO A 19 -14.18 23.72 10.98
CA PRO A 19 -14.47 25.04 11.50
C PRO A 19 -15.83 25.53 10.95
N GLY A 20 -16.76 25.83 11.86
CA GLY A 20 -18.05 26.45 11.53
C GLY A 20 -19.21 25.51 11.20
N THR A 21 -19.01 24.20 11.03
CA THR A 21 -20.10 23.23 10.82
C THR A 21 -19.79 21.92 11.53
N ASP A 22 -20.73 21.47 12.36
CA ASP A 22 -20.60 20.21 13.07
C ASP A 22 -20.89 19.02 12.12
N GLY A 23 -19.88 18.19 11.87
CA GLY A 23 -20.01 17.00 11.02
C GLY A 23 -21.01 15.97 11.54
N PHE A 24 -21.24 15.91 12.87
CA PHE A 24 -22.29 15.07 13.46
C PHE A 24 -23.68 15.55 13.04
N ALA A 25 -23.94 16.86 13.17
CA ALA A 25 -25.20 17.46 12.76
C ALA A 25 -25.44 17.32 11.25
N ALA A 26 -24.37 17.41 10.45
CA ALA A 26 -24.45 17.19 9.02
C ALA A 26 -24.88 15.75 8.67
N ALA A 27 -24.31 14.74 9.33
CA ALA A 27 -24.71 13.34 9.13
C ALA A 27 -26.19 13.11 9.51
N GLN A 28 -26.63 13.65 10.65
CA GLN A 28 -28.03 13.55 11.09
C GLN A 28 -29.00 14.15 10.08
N GLN A 29 -28.67 15.34 9.57
CA GLN A 29 -29.49 16.03 8.59
C GLN A 29 -29.53 15.28 7.24
N ILE A 30 -28.42 14.67 6.79
CA ILE A 30 -28.42 13.82 5.59
C ILE A 30 -29.35 12.63 5.77
N ARG A 31 -29.34 12.00 6.95
CA ARG A 31 -30.20 10.85 7.28
C ARG A 31 -31.67 11.23 7.44
N ALA A 32 -31.96 12.48 7.80
CA ALA A 32 -33.31 13.02 7.95
C ALA A 32 -33.99 13.39 6.61
N VAL A 33 -33.28 13.34 5.48
CA VAL A 33 -33.87 13.64 4.16
C VAL A 33 -34.93 12.58 3.78
N SER A 34 -36.03 13.04 3.18
CA SER A 34 -37.08 12.18 2.63
C SER A 34 -37.18 12.37 1.11
N PRO A 35 -37.10 11.29 0.30
CA PRO A 35 -36.92 9.91 0.71
C PRO A 35 -35.53 9.65 1.34
N PRO A 36 -35.38 8.64 2.21
CA PRO A 36 -34.11 8.33 2.85
C PRO A 36 -33.04 8.03 1.81
N ILE A 37 -31.95 8.78 1.86
CA ILE A 37 -30.82 8.57 0.96
C ILE A 37 -29.98 7.41 1.50
N ARG A 38 -29.70 6.41 0.66
CA ARG A 38 -28.90 5.21 1.00
C ARG A 38 -27.39 5.42 0.95
N THR A 39 -26.94 6.66 0.80
CA THR A 39 -25.52 7.02 0.78
C THR A 39 -24.80 6.48 2.00
N VAL A 40 -23.69 5.81 1.78
CA VAL A 40 -22.77 5.40 2.85
C VAL A 40 -22.09 6.65 3.40
N ILE A 41 -22.09 6.85 4.71
CA ILE A 41 -21.41 7.96 5.37
C ILE A 41 -20.30 7.39 6.25
N ILE A 42 -19.04 7.66 5.90
CA ILE A 42 -17.88 7.29 6.71
C ILE A 42 -17.34 8.56 7.36
N ALA A 43 -17.37 8.60 8.68
CA ALA A 43 -16.82 9.68 9.47
C ALA A 43 -15.28 9.68 9.43
N VAL A 44 -14.68 10.86 9.38
CA VAL A 44 -13.23 11.09 9.35
C VAL A 44 -12.86 12.08 10.43
N SER A 45 -11.92 11.75 11.31
CA SER A 45 -11.61 12.60 12.48
C SER A 45 -10.16 12.51 12.93
N ALA A 46 -9.65 13.56 13.58
CA ALA A 46 -8.26 13.68 14.05
C ALA A 46 -7.86 12.66 15.13
N GLY A 47 -8.80 11.93 15.72
CA GLY A 47 -8.51 10.90 16.71
C GLY A 47 -9.60 9.84 16.81
N ALA A 48 -9.21 8.59 17.07
CA ALA A 48 -10.09 7.43 17.23
C ALA A 48 -10.58 7.26 18.68
N TYR A 49 -10.96 8.35 19.34
CA TYR A 49 -11.55 8.27 20.67
C TYR A 49 -12.89 7.53 20.58
N GLU A 50 -13.12 6.60 21.50
CA GLU A 50 -14.33 5.76 21.52
C GLU A 50 -15.61 6.60 21.53
N GLU A 51 -15.60 7.72 22.25
CA GLU A 51 -16.70 8.70 22.27
C GLU A 51 -17.03 9.24 20.88
N HIS A 52 -16.02 9.57 20.06
CA HIS A 52 -16.26 10.10 18.71
C HIS A 52 -16.82 9.03 17.78
N ILE A 53 -16.36 7.79 17.92
CA ILE A 53 -16.87 6.65 17.15
C ILE A 53 -18.34 6.44 17.49
N LEU A 54 -18.67 6.39 18.79
CA LEU A 54 -20.05 6.23 19.28
C LEU A 54 -20.95 7.36 18.80
N LYS A 55 -20.55 8.63 19.02
CA LYS A 55 -21.30 9.80 18.55
C LYS A 55 -21.49 9.82 17.04
N SER A 56 -20.50 9.40 16.26
CA SER A 56 -20.61 9.36 14.80
C SER A 56 -21.64 8.32 14.34
N ARG A 57 -21.68 7.17 15.02
CA ARG A 57 -22.66 6.12 14.76
C ARG A 57 -24.07 6.55 15.15
N GLU A 58 -24.22 7.20 16.31
CA GLU A 58 -25.50 7.78 16.75
C GLU A 58 -26.01 8.87 15.80
N ALA A 59 -25.09 9.63 15.19
CA ALA A 59 -25.41 10.61 14.15
C ALA A 59 -25.82 9.98 12.81
N GLY A 60 -25.71 8.65 12.68
CA GLY A 60 -26.10 7.89 11.49
C GLY A 60 -25.00 7.64 10.47
N CYS A 61 -23.72 7.79 10.86
CA CYS A 61 -22.59 7.31 10.08
C CYS A 61 -22.51 5.78 10.11
N ASP A 62 -22.13 5.18 8.97
CA ASP A 62 -21.98 3.74 8.82
C ASP A 62 -20.63 3.25 9.37
N ASP A 63 -19.59 4.09 9.28
CA ASP A 63 -18.25 3.74 9.76
C ASP A 63 -17.42 4.98 10.12
N PHE A 64 -16.21 4.74 10.59
CA PHE A 64 -15.24 5.72 11.04
C PHE A 64 -13.82 5.42 10.51
N ILE A 65 -13.07 6.47 10.19
CA ILE A 65 -11.65 6.44 9.80
C ILE A 65 -10.90 7.53 10.59
N PRO A 66 -9.84 7.20 11.35
CA PRO A 66 -8.98 8.22 11.94
C PRO A 66 -8.09 8.89 10.89
N LYS A 67 -7.77 10.16 11.10
CA LYS A 67 -6.73 10.88 10.37
C LYS A 67 -5.36 10.54 10.98
N PRO A 68 -4.29 10.43 10.16
CA PRO A 68 -4.29 10.54 8.71
C PRO A 68 -5.01 9.34 8.05
N VAL A 69 -5.80 9.61 7.00
CA VAL A 69 -6.58 8.58 6.29
C VAL A 69 -5.63 7.61 5.60
N ALA A 70 -5.56 6.38 6.10
CA ALA A 70 -4.80 5.32 5.46
C ALA A 70 -5.56 4.80 4.23
N ILE A 71 -4.93 4.87 3.05
CA ILE A 71 -5.59 4.54 1.77
C ILE A 71 -6.11 3.10 1.73
N ASN A 72 -5.35 2.13 2.27
CA ASN A 72 -5.77 0.72 2.34
C ASN A 72 -7.01 0.53 3.22
N GLN A 73 -7.14 1.31 4.29
CA GLN A 73 -8.30 1.27 5.18
C GLN A 73 -9.53 1.85 4.47
N LEU A 74 -9.35 2.99 3.77
CA LEU A 74 -10.41 3.58 2.95
C LEU A 74 -10.88 2.60 1.87
N TRP A 75 -9.96 2.00 1.10
CA TRP A 75 -10.30 1.03 0.07
C TRP A 75 -11.03 -0.20 0.61
N THR A 76 -10.60 -0.71 1.76
CA THR A 76 -11.29 -1.83 2.42
C THR A 76 -12.72 -1.45 2.78
N LYS A 77 -12.93 -0.27 3.37
CA LYS A 77 -14.27 0.19 3.74
C LYS A 77 -15.15 0.45 2.51
N MET A 78 -14.62 1.13 1.50
CA MET A 78 -15.32 1.35 0.22
C MET A 78 -15.75 0.01 -0.38
N ARG A 79 -14.85 -0.98 -0.42
CA ARG A 79 -15.17 -2.33 -0.90
C ARG A 79 -16.33 -2.95 -0.13
N THR A 80 -16.27 -2.89 1.20
CA THR A 80 -17.27 -3.50 2.07
C THR A 80 -18.64 -2.85 1.94
N TYR A 81 -18.72 -1.51 2.00
CA TYR A 81 -20.01 -0.81 2.02
C TYR A 81 -20.63 -0.59 0.64
N LEU A 82 -19.81 -0.49 -0.41
CA LEU A 82 -20.29 -0.27 -1.77
C LEU A 82 -20.31 -1.55 -2.61
N GLY A 83 -19.87 -2.69 -2.06
CA GLY A 83 -19.84 -3.97 -2.78
C GLY A 83 -18.92 -3.96 -4.00
N LEU A 84 -17.82 -3.22 -3.94
CA LEU A 84 -16.93 -3.04 -5.08
C LEU A 84 -16.02 -4.25 -5.31
N GLU A 85 -15.61 -4.44 -6.54
CA GLU A 85 -14.47 -5.27 -6.89
C GLU A 85 -13.39 -4.38 -7.51
N TRP A 86 -12.21 -4.34 -6.87
CA TRP A 86 -11.10 -3.55 -7.38
C TRP A 86 -10.50 -4.23 -8.61
N ILE A 87 -10.70 -3.60 -9.76
CA ILE A 87 -10.02 -3.99 -10.99
C ILE A 87 -8.71 -3.22 -11.01
N TYR A 88 -7.63 -3.91 -10.69
CA TYR A 88 -6.31 -3.34 -10.90
C TYR A 88 -6.03 -3.44 -12.39
N GLN A 89 -5.91 -2.28 -13.05
CA GLN A 89 -5.16 -2.26 -14.29
C GLN A 89 -3.81 -2.85 -13.93
N LYS A 90 -3.47 -3.96 -14.58
CA LYS A 90 -2.11 -4.45 -14.62
C LYS A 90 -1.32 -3.26 -15.19
N ALA A 91 -0.75 -2.44 -14.31
CA ALA A 91 0.16 -1.37 -14.71
C ALA A 91 1.08 -2.06 -15.68
N ALA A 92 1.09 -1.59 -16.94
CA ALA A 92 1.74 -2.24 -18.07
C ALA A 92 2.92 -3.01 -17.51
N GLU A 93 2.77 -4.35 -17.47
CA GLU A 93 3.68 -5.22 -16.77
C GLU A 93 5.09 -4.71 -17.07
N SER A 94 5.71 -4.02 -16.11
CA SER A 94 7.14 -4.14 -15.96
C SER A 94 7.24 -5.58 -15.55
N VAL A 95 7.29 -6.45 -16.56
CA VAL A 95 7.12 -7.89 -16.52
C VAL A 95 7.67 -8.36 -15.19
N GLU A 96 6.79 -8.50 -14.21
CA GLU A 96 6.88 -9.51 -13.18
C GLU A 96 6.59 -10.79 -13.96
N THR A 97 7.51 -11.12 -14.87
CA THR A 97 7.95 -12.49 -14.97
C THR A 97 8.14 -12.84 -13.51
N GLU A 98 7.55 -13.95 -13.08
CA GLU A 98 8.27 -14.84 -12.21
C GLU A 98 9.72 -14.81 -12.71
N LYS A 99 10.53 -13.89 -12.17
CA LYS A 99 11.93 -13.73 -12.53
C LYS A 99 12.45 -15.00 -11.92
N LEU A 100 12.45 -16.08 -12.69
CA LEU A 100 13.26 -17.24 -12.40
C LEU A 100 14.64 -16.65 -12.26
N ILE A 101 15.04 -16.41 -11.01
CA ILE A 101 16.35 -15.93 -10.66
C ILE A 101 17.22 -17.13 -10.97
N ILE A 102 17.71 -17.20 -12.21
CA ILE A 102 18.58 -18.29 -12.64
C ILE A 102 19.88 -18.05 -11.87
N PRO A 103 20.26 -18.95 -10.94
CA PRO A 103 21.53 -18.80 -10.26
C PRO A 103 22.65 -18.90 -11.30
N PRO A 104 23.69 -18.03 -11.22
CA PRO A 104 24.86 -18.18 -12.07
C PRO A 104 25.59 -19.49 -11.74
N CYS A 105 26.60 -19.83 -12.54
CA CYS A 105 27.32 -21.08 -12.30
C CYS A 105 27.94 -21.12 -10.88
N PRO A 106 28.16 -22.33 -10.32
CA PRO A 106 28.70 -22.47 -8.95
C PRO A 106 30.01 -21.71 -8.72
N GLU A 107 30.85 -21.56 -9.74
CA GLU A 107 32.10 -20.80 -9.68
C GLU A 107 31.88 -19.30 -9.43
N ASP A 108 30.90 -18.71 -10.13
CA ASP A 108 30.52 -17.31 -9.96
C ASP A 108 29.87 -17.08 -8.57
N LEU A 109 29.06 -18.05 -8.09
CA LEU A 109 28.47 -18.03 -6.75
C LEU A 109 29.52 -18.11 -5.63
N GLU A 110 30.52 -18.98 -5.76
CA GLU A 110 31.61 -19.09 -4.78
C GLU A 110 32.40 -17.79 -4.69
N SER A 111 32.70 -17.18 -5.83
CA SER A 111 33.40 -15.89 -5.91
C SER A 111 32.62 -14.77 -5.20
N LEU A 112 31.29 -14.73 -5.40
CA LEU A 112 30.40 -13.78 -4.71
C LEU A 112 30.30 -14.08 -3.20
N MET A 113 30.19 -15.35 -2.83
CA MET A 113 30.11 -15.80 -1.44
C MET A 113 31.39 -15.45 -0.67
N ASN A 114 32.55 -15.59 -1.29
CA ASN A 114 33.84 -15.20 -0.69
C ASN A 114 33.91 -13.69 -0.43
N SER A 115 33.48 -12.86 -1.38
CA SER A 115 33.37 -11.41 -1.18
C SER A 115 32.36 -11.06 -0.07
N ALA A 116 31.22 -11.76 0.00
CA ALA A 116 30.22 -11.59 1.07
C ALA A 116 30.72 -12.05 2.45
N LYS A 117 31.61 -13.04 2.52
CA LYS A 117 32.28 -13.45 3.76
C LYS A 117 33.31 -12.40 4.22
N MET A 118 34.06 -11.84 3.28
CA MET A 118 35.05 -10.78 3.52
C MET A 118 34.42 -9.41 3.80
N GLY A 119 33.12 -9.23 3.54
CA GLY A 119 32.42 -7.96 3.74
C GLY A 119 32.74 -6.91 2.67
N ASP A 120 33.30 -7.34 1.54
CA ASP A 120 33.68 -6.45 0.45
C ASP A 120 32.47 -6.17 -0.46
N VAL A 121 31.74 -5.12 -0.09
CA VAL A 121 30.52 -4.68 -0.78
C VAL A 121 30.81 -4.22 -2.21
N GLN A 122 31.98 -3.62 -2.45
CA GLN A 122 32.34 -3.12 -3.78
C GLN A 122 32.58 -4.27 -4.73
N SER A 123 33.38 -5.26 -4.32
CA SER A 123 33.60 -6.49 -5.11
C SER A 123 32.31 -7.24 -5.41
N ILE A 124 31.32 -7.25 -4.49
CA ILE A 124 30.01 -7.88 -4.74
C ILE A 124 29.25 -7.16 -5.87
N ARG A 125 29.25 -5.82 -5.86
CA ARG A 125 28.58 -5.02 -6.90
C ARG A 125 29.26 -5.19 -8.25
N ASP A 126 30.58 -5.08 -8.30
CA ASP A 126 31.35 -5.19 -9.55
C ASP A 126 31.14 -6.57 -10.20
N LYS A 127 31.14 -7.64 -9.39
CA LYS A 127 30.86 -9.01 -9.87
C LYS A 127 29.40 -9.19 -10.30
N ALA A 128 28.44 -8.60 -9.59
CA ALA A 128 27.03 -8.63 -9.99
C ALA A 128 26.81 -7.91 -11.33
N GLU A 129 27.46 -6.75 -11.54
CA GLU A 129 27.40 -6.03 -12.81
C GLU A 129 28.05 -6.82 -13.94
N ALA A 130 29.18 -7.50 -13.68
CA ALA A 130 29.81 -8.39 -14.64
C ALA A 130 28.89 -9.55 -15.05
N LEU A 131 28.12 -10.13 -14.12
CA LEU A 131 27.12 -11.17 -14.42
C LEU A 131 26.02 -10.67 -15.36
N LYS A 132 25.54 -9.44 -15.14
CA LYS A 132 24.55 -8.78 -16.00
C LYS A 132 25.07 -8.56 -17.42
N GLN A 133 26.37 -8.29 -17.58
CA GLN A 133 27.01 -8.11 -18.90
C GLN A 133 27.28 -9.45 -19.60
N LYS A 134 27.60 -10.50 -18.83
CA LYS A 134 27.86 -11.86 -19.34
C LYS A 134 26.62 -12.48 -19.94
N ASP A 135 25.47 -12.35 -19.27
CA ASP A 135 24.19 -12.82 -19.81
C ASP A 135 23.01 -12.01 -19.26
N LYS A 136 22.10 -11.60 -20.16
CA LYS A 136 20.88 -10.85 -19.81
C LYS A 136 19.96 -11.66 -18.89
N GLN A 137 20.06 -12.99 -18.90
CA GLN A 137 19.26 -13.85 -18.03
C GLN A 137 19.63 -13.72 -16.53
N PHE A 138 20.86 -13.29 -16.22
CA PHE A 138 21.30 -13.05 -14.83
C PHE A 138 20.97 -11.63 -14.33
N ALA A 139 20.40 -10.76 -15.17
CA ALA A 139 20.05 -9.40 -14.77
C ALA A 139 19.14 -9.35 -13.52
N PRO A 140 18.10 -10.20 -13.38
CA PRO A 140 17.32 -10.32 -12.15
C PRO A 140 18.15 -10.62 -10.89
N PHE A 141 19.05 -11.61 -10.97
CA PHE A 141 19.91 -12.03 -9.87
C PHE A 141 20.89 -10.93 -9.48
N ALA A 142 21.53 -10.30 -10.48
CA ALA A 142 22.48 -9.22 -10.29
C ALA A 142 21.84 -7.98 -9.67
N GLU A 143 20.65 -7.59 -10.13
CA GLU A 143 19.92 -6.41 -9.61
C GLU A 143 19.56 -6.58 -8.14
N GLU A 144 19.07 -7.76 -7.75
CA GLU A 144 18.77 -8.09 -6.35
C GLU A 144 20.04 -8.02 -5.48
N LEU A 145 21.14 -8.60 -5.95
CA LEU A 145 22.41 -8.61 -5.22
C LEU A 145 22.98 -7.19 -5.05
N ILE A 146 22.89 -6.35 -6.09
CA ILE A 146 23.31 -4.94 -6.05
C ILE A 146 22.43 -4.15 -5.08
N GLN A 147 21.12 -4.40 -5.04
CA GLN A 147 20.21 -3.74 -4.11
C GLN A 147 20.53 -4.09 -2.66
N LEU A 148 20.68 -5.38 -2.35
CA LEU A 148 21.08 -5.83 -1.01
C LEU A 148 22.45 -5.27 -0.61
N ALA A 149 23.38 -5.15 -1.56
CA ALA A 149 24.69 -4.52 -1.34
C ALA A 149 24.60 -3.00 -1.13
N LYS A 150 23.68 -2.29 -1.80
CA LYS A 150 23.38 -0.86 -1.56
C LYS A 150 22.85 -0.61 -0.15
N GLU A 151 22.02 -1.52 0.34
CA GLU A 151 21.44 -1.46 1.68
C GLU A 151 22.33 -2.06 2.78
N PHE A 152 23.56 -2.47 2.44
CA PHE A 152 24.50 -3.12 3.38
C PHE A 152 23.93 -4.37 4.08
N GLN A 153 22.99 -5.07 3.44
CA GLN A 153 22.27 -6.22 4.01
C GLN A 153 23.07 -7.54 3.86
N MET A 154 24.26 -7.61 4.46
CA MET A 154 25.20 -8.74 4.30
C MET A 154 24.61 -10.10 4.73
N SER A 155 23.75 -10.13 5.74
CA SER A 155 23.07 -11.35 6.19
C SER A 155 22.14 -11.92 5.11
N LYS A 156 21.37 -11.04 4.46
CA LYS A 156 20.48 -11.42 3.36
C LYS A 156 21.26 -11.79 2.11
N ILE A 157 22.35 -11.10 1.79
CA ILE A 157 23.24 -11.47 0.68
C ILE A 157 23.74 -12.91 0.85
N ARG A 158 24.24 -13.26 2.03
CA ARG A 158 24.72 -14.63 2.30
C ARG A 158 23.61 -15.68 2.24
N ALA A 159 22.38 -15.32 2.59
CA ALA A 159 21.24 -16.21 2.47
C ALA A 159 20.83 -16.40 1.00
N PHE A 160 20.85 -15.31 0.22
CA PHE A 160 20.52 -15.30 -1.20
C PHE A 160 21.50 -16.11 -2.05
N LEU A 161 22.80 -16.06 -1.73
CA LEU A 161 23.84 -16.83 -2.41
C LEU A 161 23.89 -18.33 -2.03
N LYS A 162 23.02 -18.80 -1.12
CA LYS A 162 22.91 -20.21 -0.72
C LYS A 162 21.73 -20.94 -1.35
N ALA A 163 20.79 -20.21 -1.96
CA ALA A 163 19.60 -20.74 -2.62
C ALA A 163 19.94 -21.26 -4.01
#